data_AF-A0A091WKD9-F1
#
_entry.id   AF-A0A091WKD9-F1
#
_cell.length_a   1.000
_cell.length_b   1.000
_cell.length_c   1.000
_cell.angle_alpha   90.00
_cell.angle_beta   90.00
_cell.angle_gamma   90.00
#
_symmetry.space_group_name_H-M   'P 1'
#
loop_
_entity.id
_entity.type
_entity.pdbx_description
1 polymer ?
#
loop_
_entity_poly.entity_id
_entity_poly.type
_entity_poly.pdbx_seq_one_letter_code
_entity_poly.pdbx_strand_id
1 'polypeptide(L)'
;DLQVCIPKGSTCCSRKMEEKYQATARLNMEQLLQSASMELKFLVIQNAAVFQESFEIVVRHARNFTNSMFRTHYQSMGPRALKFVGELFTDVSLYILGSDISVNDMINEFFDSLFPLVYSHLINPGFPDPSVEMTECLRATRRDLKVFGNYPKMMMTQVSKSLQATRVFLQALNLGIEVINTTDHLKFSKDCGRALLKMWYCSHCQGLLLAKPCAGYCGVVMQGCLAGVAEIDNHWREYIRSLEGLAKGMRGIYDMEQVLLNLFSLVRDAIVYVQRNEGKLSTTV
;
A
#
# COMPACT_ATOMS: atom_id res chain seq x y z
N ASP A 1 44.70 -4.29 32.47
CA ASP A 1 43.97 -3.07 32.85
C ASP A 1 42.65 -2.93 32.11
N LEU A 2 41.70 -2.28 32.76
CA LEU A 2 40.37 -1.95 32.22
C LEU A 2 40.49 -0.80 31.21
N GLN A 3 39.70 -0.83 30.14
CA GLN A 3 39.79 0.15 29.05
C GLN A 3 38.73 1.26 29.14
N VAL A 4 37.63 1.03 29.85
CA VAL A 4 36.49 1.95 29.94
C VAL A 4 36.22 2.34 31.39
N CYS A 5 36.12 1.34 32.27
CA CYS A 5 35.92 1.53 33.71
C CYS A 5 37.23 1.83 34.41
N ILE A 6 37.91 2.91 34.00
CA ILE A 6 39.21 3.30 34.56
C ILE A 6 39.05 3.51 36.07
N PRO A 7 39.68 2.68 36.91
CA PRO A 7 39.48 2.75 38.34
C PRO A 7 40.31 3.91 38.93
N LYS A 8 39.73 4.62 39.90
CA LYS A 8 40.49 5.59 40.72
C LYS A 8 41.20 4.92 41.92
N GLY A 9 41.06 3.60 42.08
CA GLY A 9 41.55 2.80 43.20
C GLY A 9 41.54 1.30 42.85
N SER A 10 41.30 0.43 43.83
CA SER A 10 41.09 -1.00 43.55
C SER A 10 39.81 -1.23 42.74
N THR A 11 39.81 -2.26 41.89
CA THR A 11 38.65 -2.63 41.08
C THR A 11 38.25 -4.09 41.33
N CYS A 12 36.95 -4.35 41.33
CA CYS A 12 36.37 -5.69 41.41
C CYS A 12 36.25 -6.37 40.03
N CYS A 13 36.55 -5.66 38.94
CA CYS A 13 36.41 -6.18 37.58
C CYS A 13 37.75 -6.61 36.98
N SER A 14 37.74 -7.74 36.29
CA SER A 14 38.77 -8.11 35.33
C SER A 14 38.41 -7.59 33.94
N ARG A 15 39.39 -7.57 33.02
CA ARG A 15 39.14 -7.21 31.62
C ARG A 15 38.05 -8.07 30.98
N LYS A 16 38.04 -9.38 31.25
CA LYS A 16 37.01 -10.31 30.76
C LYS A 16 35.62 -9.97 31.31
N MET A 17 35.52 -9.48 32.55
CA MET A 17 34.25 -9.00 33.10
C MET A 17 33.79 -7.72 32.41
N GLU A 18 34.70 -6.77 32.14
CA GLU A 18 34.39 -5.52 31.43
C GLU A 18 33.88 -5.78 30.00
N GLU A 19 34.54 -6.69 29.27
CA GLU A 19 34.11 -7.11 27.93
C GLU A 19 32.72 -7.75 27.96
N LYS A 20 32.42 -8.59 28.96
CA LYS A 20 31.08 -9.17 29.15
C LYS A 20 30.04 -8.11 29.47
N TYR A 21 30.34 -7.17 30.37
CA TYR A 21 29.44 -6.05 30.67
C TYR A 21 29.19 -5.16 29.46
N GLN A 22 30.18 -4.96 28.59
CA GLN A 22 30.00 -4.19 27.37
C GLN A 22 29.02 -4.88 26.41
N ALA A 23 29.15 -6.20 26.26
CA ALA A 23 28.22 -6.99 25.45
C ALA A 23 26.79 -6.94 26.05
N THR A 24 26.65 -7.11 27.36
CA THR A 24 25.36 -7.01 28.05
C THR A 24 24.75 -5.62 27.94
N ALA A 25 25.54 -4.55 28.06
CA ALA A 25 25.07 -3.18 27.86
C ALA A 25 24.47 -3.01 26.47
N ARG A 26 25.17 -3.43 25.42
CA ARG A 26 24.63 -3.35 24.05
C ARG A 26 23.33 -4.12 23.89
N LEU A 27 23.30 -5.37 24.37
CA LEU A 27 22.09 -6.20 24.29
C LEU A 27 20.90 -5.57 25.02
N ASN A 28 21.12 -5.00 26.21
CA ASN A 28 20.05 -4.32 26.95
C ASN A 28 19.51 -3.12 26.19
N MET A 29 20.39 -2.34 25.53
CA MET A 29 19.96 -1.20 24.72
C MET A 29 19.14 -1.65 23.50
N GLU A 30 19.57 -2.71 22.81
CA GLU A 30 18.83 -3.31 21.69
C GLU A 30 17.44 -3.78 22.14
N GLN A 31 17.35 -4.48 23.27
CA GLN A 31 16.08 -4.95 23.83
C GLN A 31 15.16 -3.80 24.25
N LEU A 32 15.71 -2.74 24.85
CA LEU A 32 14.94 -1.54 25.21
C LEU A 32 14.37 -0.85 23.98
N LEU A 33 15.15 -0.73 22.91
CA LEU A 33 14.69 -0.13 21.66
C LEU A 33 13.55 -0.94 21.04
N GLN A 34 13.73 -2.26 20.92
CA GLN A 34 12.70 -3.17 20.40
C GLN A 34 11.43 -3.17 21.25
N SER A 35 11.56 -3.09 22.58
CA SER A 35 10.40 -3.00 23.46
C SER A 35 9.65 -1.67 23.30
N ALA A 36 10.38 -0.57 23.05
CA ALA A 36 9.78 0.76 22.91
C ALA A 36 9.04 0.93 21.56
N SER A 37 9.48 0.25 20.51
CA SER A 37 8.88 0.32 19.17
C SER A 37 7.82 -0.75 18.90
N MET A 38 7.71 -1.78 19.76
CA MET A 38 6.85 -2.95 19.53
C MET A 38 5.38 -2.59 19.28
N GLU A 39 4.81 -1.68 20.08
CA GLU A 39 3.41 -1.27 19.93
C GLU A 39 3.19 -0.57 18.58
N LEU A 40 4.08 0.35 18.21
CA LEU A 40 4.03 1.06 16.93
C LEU A 40 4.16 0.07 15.76
N LYS A 41 5.10 -0.86 15.83
CA LYS A 41 5.30 -1.91 14.83
C LYS A 41 4.03 -2.74 14.64
N PHE A 42 3.46 -3.23 15.73
CA PHE A 42 2.24 -4.05 15.68
C PHE A 42 1.07 -3.26 15.09
N LEU A 43 0.90 -2.00 15.50
CA LEU A 43 -0.16 -1.13 15.00
C LEU A 43 -0.08 -0.97 13.48
N VAL A 44 1.09 -0.64 12.93
CA VAL A 44 1.25 -0.42 11.48
C VAL A 44 1.06 -1.72 10.70
N ILE A 45 1.63 -2.84 11.16
CA ILE A 45 1.45 -4.15 10.51
C ILE A 45 -0.02 -4.55 10.47
N GLN A 46 -0.73 -4.42 11.59
CA GLN A 46 -2.14 -4.78 11.67
C GLN A 46 -2.99 -3.89 10.75
N ASN A 47 -2.73 -2.58 10.73
CA ASN A 47 -3.46 -1.67 9.85
C ASN A 47 -3.17 -1.94 8.36
N ALA A 48 -1.94 -2.30 8.00
CA ALA A 48 -1.60 -2.71 6.63
C ALA A 48 -2.37 -3.96 6.21
N ALA A 49 -2.42 -4.97 7.07
CA ALA A 49 -3.16 -6.21 6.81
C ALA A 49 -4.68 -5.95 6.67
N VAL A 50 -5.26 -5.20 7.60
CA VAL A 50 -6.70 -4.83 7.57
C VAL A 50 -7.02 -4.00 6.32
N PHE A 51 -6.15 -3.06 5.96
CA PHE A 51 -6.32 -2.25 4.76
C PHE A 51 -6.29 -3.11 3.49
N GLN A 52 -5.35 -4.07 3.43
CA GLN A 52 -5.25 -5.00 2.32
C GLN A 52 -6.48 -5.89 2.17
N GLU A 53 -6.97 -6.47 3.26
CA GLU A 53 -8.20 -7.26 3.26
C GLU A 53 -9.42 -6.41 2.84
N SER A 54 -9.49 -5.17 3.32
CA SER A 54 -10.62 -4.27 3.06
C SER A 54 -10.74 -3.91 1.57
N PHE A 55 -9.63 -3.55 0.90
CA PHE A 55 -9.73 -3.22 -0.53
C PHE A 55 -10.09 -4.44 -1.38
N GLU A 56 -9.59 -5.64 -1.05
CA GLU A 56 -9.93 -6.88 -1.77
C GLU A 56 -11.44 -7.19 -1.64
N ILE A 57 -12.03 -6.94 -0.46
CA ILE A 57 -13.49 -7.05 -0.27
C ILE A 57 -14.24 -6.07 -1.18
N VAL A 58 -13.79 -4.81 -1.27
CA VAL A 58 -14.39 -3.79 -2.14
C VAL A 58 -14.30 -4.21 -3.61
N VAL A 59 -13.13 -4.65 -4.08
CA VAL A 59 -12.93 -5.13 -5.45
C VAL A 59 -13.86 -6.31 -5.76
N ARG A 60 -13.96 -7.28 -4.85
CA ARG A 60 -14.89 -8.42 -4.98
C ARG A 60 -16.34 -7.96 -5.06
N HIS A 61 -16.77 -7.01 -4.22
CA HIS A 61 -18.12 -6.47 -4.27
C HIS A 61 -18.41 -5.71 -5.57
N ALA A 62 -17.48 -4.86 -6.02
CA ALA A 62 -17.60 -4.14 -7.28
C ALA A 62 -17.73 -5.09 -8.49
N ARG A 63 -16.92 -6.16 -8.51
CA ARG A 63 -17.03 -7.25 -9.50
C ARG A 63 -18.40 -7.91 -9.46
N ASN A 64 -18.88 -8.25 -8.27
CA ASN A 64 -20.18 -8.91 -8.09
C ASN A 64 -21.35 -8.02 -8.51
N PHE A 65 -21.34 -6.73 -8.16
CA PHE A 65 -22.37 -5.78 -8.60
C PHE A 65 -22.37 -5.60 -10.12
N THR A 66 -21.19 -5.49 -10.73
CA THR A 66 -21.07 -5.38 -12.19
C THR A 66 -21.59 -6.63 -12.89
N ASN A 67 -21.22 -7.82 -12.40
CA ASN A 67 -21.73 -9.09 -12.91
C ASN A 67 -23.25 -9.23 -12.73
N SER A 68 -23.77 -8.82 -11.57
CA SER A 68 -25.21 -8.84 -11.29
C SER A 68 -25.96 -7.90 -12.24
N MET A 69 -25.43 -6.69 -12.48
CA MET A 69 -26.01 -5.74 -13.43
C MET A 69 -26.14 -6.37 -14.83
N PHE A 70 -25.08 -7.02 -15.33
CA PHE A 70 -25.14 -7.73 -16.61
C PHE A 70 -26.16 -8.87 -16.60
N ARG A 71 -26.19 -9.70 -15.55
CA ARG A 71 -27.16 -10.81 -15.44
C ARG A 71 -28.60 -10.34 -15.36
N THR A 72 -28.87 -9.21 -14.72
CA THR A 72 -30.24 -8.74 -14.50
C THR A 72 -30.75 -7.89 -15.66
N HIS A 73 -29.93 -6.98 -16.20
CA HIS A 73 -30.38 -6.00 -17.21
C HIS A 73 -29.96 -6.38 -18.63
N TYR A 74 -28.96 -7.24 -18.79
CA TYR A 74 -28.40 -7.64 -20.08
C TYR A 74 -28.22 -9.16 -20.16
N GLN A 75 -29.29 -9.91 -19.88
CA GLN A 75 -29.28 -11.37 -19.69
C GLN A 75 -28.54 -12.14 -20.80
N SER A 76 -28.73 -11.75 -22.06
CA SER A 76 -28.07 -12.37 -23.23
C SER A 76 -26.55 -12.16 -23.25
N MET A 77 -26.07 -11.04 -22.70
CA MET A 77 -24.65 -10.70 -22.61
C MET A 77 -23.99 -11.22 -21.33
N GLY A 78 -24.78 -11.50 -20.29
CA GLY A 78 -24.33 -11.88 -18.95
C GLY A 78 -23.20 -12.92 -18.92
N PRO A 79 -23.39 -14.13 -19.48
CA PRO A 79 -22.37 -15.19 -19.42
C PRO A 79 -21.02 -14.80 -20.03
N ARG A 80 -21.03 -14.08 -21.16
CA ARG A 80 -19.81 -13.63 -21.84
C ARG A 80 -19.15 -12.46 -21.09
N ALA A 81 -19.96 -11.58 -20.48
CA ALA A 81 -19.48 -10.45 -19.71
C ALA A 81 -18.69 -10.83 -18.45
N LEU A 82 -19.00 -11.97 -17.83
CA LEU A 82 -18.29 -12.46 -16.64
C LEU A 82 -16.78 -12.52 -16.81
N LYS A 83 -16.30 -12.86 -18.03
CA LYS A 83 -14.88 -13.01 -18.32
C LYS A 83 -14.15 -11.67 -18.22
N PHE A 84 -14.52 -10.69 -19.05
CA PHE A 84 -13.83 -9.40 -19.09
C PHE A 84 -14.13 -8.52 -17.86
N VAL A 85 -15.27 -8.71 -17.18
CA VAL A 85 -15.49 -8.11 -15.85
C VAL A 85 -14.52 -8.73 -14.83
N GLY A 86 -14.31 -10.04 -14.88
CA GLY A 86 -13.32 -10.72 -14.04
C GLY A 86 -11.91 -10.19 -14.26
N GLU A 87 -11.48 -10.12 -15.52
CA GLU A 87 -10.16 -9.61 -15.93
C GLU A 87 -9.95 -8.17 -15.43
N LEU A 88 -10.90 -7.25 -15.68
CA LEU A 88 -10.82 -5.87 -15.19
C LEU A 88 -10.57 -5.80 -13.68
N PHE A 89 -11.36 -6.51 -12.87
CA PHE A 89 -11.21 -6.43 -11.41
C PHE A 89 -9.99 -7.20 -10.89
N THR A 90 -9.50 -8.21 -11.61
CA THR A 90 -8.19 -8.82 -11.33
C THR A 90 -7.06 -7.82 -11.56
N ASP A 91 -7.09 -7.07 -12.67
CA ASP A 91 -6.09 -6.05 -12.98
C ASP A 91 -6.13 -4.89 -11.98
N VAL A 92 -7.31 -4.53 -11.48
CA VAL A 92 -7.46 -3.56 -10.37
C VAL A 92 -6.72 -4.05 -9.12
N SER A 93 -6.93 -5.30 -8.67
CA SER A 93 -6.20 -5.84 -7.51
C SER A 93 -4.70 -5.87 -7.75
N LEU A 94 -4.26 -6.36 -8.92
CA LEU A 94 -2.84 -6.43 -9.28
C LEU A 94 -2.18 -5.04 -9.31
N TYR A 95 -2.87 -4.04 -9.84
CA TYR A 95 -2.40 -2.65 -9.85
C TYR A 95 -2.15 -2.12 -8.43
N ILE A 96 -3.10 -2.33 -7.51
CA ILE A 96 -3.00 -1.89 -6.10
C ILE A 96 -1.82 -2.60 -5.42
N LEU A 97 -1.64 -3.89 -5.70
CA LEU A 97 -0.58 -4.73 -5.15
C LEU A 97 0.80 -4.46 -5.77
N GLY A 98 0.89 -3.59 -6.78
CA GLY A 98 2.16 -3.06 -7.28
C GLY A 98 2.53 -3.47 -8.70
N SER A 99 1.68 -4.17 -9.44
CA SER A 99 1.92 -4.45 -10.87
C SER A 99 1.98 -3.16 -11.71
N ASP A 100 2.76 -3.17 -12.78
CA ASP A 100 2.93 -2.02 -13.69
C ASP A 100 1.81 -1.90 -14.75
N ILE A 101 0.62 -2.40 -14.41
CA ILE A 101 -0.54 -2.33 -15.29
C ILE A 101 -0.99 -0.88 -15.42
N SER A 102 -1.25 -0.43 -16.64
CA SER A 102 -1.80 0.89 -16.91
C SER A 102 -3.32 0.87 -16.68
N VAL A 103 -3.81 1.80 -15.84
CA VAL A 103 -5.25 1.98 -15.62
C VAL A 103 -5.98 2.31 -16.93
N ASN A 104 -5.32 3.05 -17.81
CA ASN A 104 -5.89 3.37 -19.12
C ASN A 104 -6.03 2.12 -19.97
N ASP A 105 -5.04 1.22 -19.94
CA ASP A 105 -5.05 0.02 -20.76
C ASP A 105 -6.07 -1.00 -20.25
N MET A 106 -6.15 -1.26 -18.93
CA MET A 106 -7.17 -2.17 -18.39
C MET A 106 -8.59 -1.73 -18.75
N ILE A 107 -8.86 -0.41 -18.71
CA ILE A 107 -10.20 0.12 -19.01
C ILE A 107 -10.46 0.07 -20.52
N ASN A 108 -9.45 0.38 -21.33
CA ASN A 108 -9.57 0.24 -22.78
C ASN A 108 -9.84 -1.20 -23.18
N GLU A 109 -9.10 -2.17 -22.64
CA GLU A 109 -9.27 -3.60 -22.91
C GLU A 109 -10.65 -4.10 -22.49
N PHE A 110 -11.17 -3.61 -21.36
CA PHE A 110 -12.55 -3.86 -20.95
C PHE A 110 -13.55 -3.37 -21.99
N PHE A 111 -13.45 -2.11 -22.46
CA PHE A 111 -14.37 -1.57 -23.46
C PHE A 111 -14.17 -2.17 -24.86
N ASP A 112 -12.95 -2.55 -25.21
CA ASP A 112 -12.62 -3.28 -26.44
C ASP A 112 -13.27 -4.68 -26.43
N SER A 113 -13.33 -5.33 -25.27
CA SER A 113 -14.03 -6.61 -25.09
C SER A 113 -15.55 -6.45 -25.02
N LEU A 114 -16.04 -5.34 -24.46
CA LEU A 114 -17.47 -5.08 -24.30
C LEU A 114 -18.16 -4.75 -25.63
N PHE A 115 -17.50 -4.00 -26.53
CA PHE A 115 -18.18 -3.51 -27.74
C PHE A 115 -18.67 -4.60 -28.69
N PRO A 116 -17.88 -5.63 -29.06
CA PRO A 116 -18.39 -6.70 -29.91
C PRO A 116 -19.62 -7.39 -29.34
N LEU A 117 -19.68 -7.53 -28.01
CA LEU A 117 -20.83 -8.11 -27.31
C LEU A 117 -22.05 -7.20 -27.35
N VAL A 118 -21.86 -5.90 -27.13
CA VAL A 118 -22.93 -4.89 -27.25
C VAL A 118 -23.45 -4.83 -28.69
N TYR A 119 -22.55 -4.86 -29.68
CA TYR A 119 -22.91 -4.84 -31.09
C TYR A 119 -23.79 -6.04 -31.46
N SER A 120 -23.36 -7.27 -31.14
CA SER A 120 -24.08 -8.49 -31.54
C SER A 120 -25.44 -8.65 -30.86
N HIS A 121 -25.59 -8.18 -29.62
CA HIS A 121 -26.82 -8.40 -28.85
C HIS A 121 -27.78 -7.21 -28.83
N LEU A 122 -27.29 -5.98 -29.04
CA LEU A 122 -28.11 -4.77 -28.90
C LEU A 122 -28.22 -3.94 -30.17
N ILE A 123 -27.23 -3.96 -31.07
CA ILE A 123 -27.24 -3.17 -32.32
C ILE A 123 -27.68 -4.03 -33.51
N ASN A 124 -27.20 -5.27 -33.57
CA ASN A 124 -27.50 -6.18 -34.67
C ASN A 124 -28.07 -7.52 -34.19
N PRO A 125 -29.19 -7.51 -33.42
CA PRO A 125 -29.76 -8.71 -32.85
C PRO A 125 -30.26 -9.66 -33.97
N GLY A 126 -29.91 -10.94 -33.85
CA GLY A 126 -30.38 -12.00 -34.77
C GLY A 126 -29.40 -12.40 -35.87
N PHE A 127 -28.27 -11.70 -35.99
CA PHE A 127 -27.16 -12.15 -36.84
C PHE A 127 -26.28 -13.18 -36.12
N PRO A 128 -25.57 -14.05 -36.85
CA PRO A 128 -24.58 -14.96 -36.26
C PRO A 128 -23.56 -14.19 -35.43
N ASP A 129 -22.95 -14.87 -34.46
CA ASP A 129 -21.82 -14.31 -33.72
C ASP A 129 -20.76 -13.81 -34.71
N PRO A 130 -20.18 -12.61 -34.48
CA PRO A 130 -19.20 -12.04 -35.37
C PRO A 130 -18.00 -12.99 -35.53
N SER A 131 -17.48 -13.08 -36.75
CA SER A 131 -16.22 -13.79 -37.00
C SER A 131 -15.08 -13.17 -36.17
N VAL A 132 -13.95 -13.88 -36.06
CA VAL A 132 -12.77 -13.36 -35.38
C VAL A 132 -12.33 -12.03 -36.01
N GLU A 133 -12.29 -11.98 -37.34
CA GLU A 133 -11.93 -10.80 -38.13
C GLU A 133 -12.90 -9.63 -37.88
N MET A 134 -14.21 -9.90 -37.84
CA MET A 134 -15.22 -8.89 -37.53
C MET A 134 -15.09 -8.38 -36.09
N THR A 135 -14.79 -9.27 -35.13
CA THR A 135 -14.56 -8.91 -33.73
C THR A 135 -13.35 -7.99 -33.56
N GLU A 136 -12.26 -8.26 -34.28
CA GLU A 136 -11.07 -7.39 -34.30
C GLU A 136 -11.34 -6.04 -34.96
N CYS A 137 -12.11 -6.02 -36.05
CA CYS A 137 -12.57 -4.78 -36.69
C CYS A 137 -13.41 -3.94 -35.72
N LEU A 138 -14.37 -4.55 -35.01
CA LEU A 138 -15.19 -3.87 -34.01
C LEU A 138 -14.32 -3.28 -32.88
N ARG A 139 -13.33 -4.03 -32.38
CA ARG A 139 -12.37 -3.53 -31.38
C ARG A 139 -11.61 -2.30 -31.87
N ALA A 140 -11.09 -2.34 -33.10
CA ALA A 140 -10.34 -1.24 -33.69
C ALA A 140 -11.23 0.02 -33.85
N THR A 141 -12.41 -0.15 -34.45
CA THR A 141 -13.34 0.96 -34.77
C THR A 141 -13.96 1.60 -33.53
N ARG A 142 -14.05 0.90 -32.40
CA ARG A 142 -14.65 1.43 -31.15
C ARG A 142 -14.00 2.74 -30.69
N ARG A 143 -12.68 2.87 -30.86
CA ARG A 143 -11.88 4.03 -30.45
C ARG A 143 -12.16 5.23 -31.35
N ASP A 144 -12.13 5.00 -32.66
CA ASP A 144 -12.29 6.04 -33.69
C ASP A 144 -13.71 6.61 -33.70
N LEU A 145 -14.72 5.74 -33.55
CA LEU A 145 -16.12 6.13 -33.54
C LEU A 145 -16.62 6.64 -32.19
N LYS A 146 -15.78 6.60 -31.15
CA LYS A 146 -16.15 6.94 -29.76
C LYS A 146 -17.49 6.32 -29.36
N VAL A 147 -17.62 5.00 -29.58
CA VAL A 147 -18.89 4.27 -29.46
C VAL A 147 -19.56 4.50 -28.10
N PHE A 148 -18.77 4.43 -27.02
CA PHE A 148 -19.24 4.66 -25.65
C PHE A 148 -19.15 6.13 -25.20
N GLY A 149 -19.04 7.08 -26.12
CA GLY A 149 -18.92 8.51 -25.81
C GLY A 149 -17.73 8.82 -24.88
N ASN A 150 -17.97 9.64 -23.85
CA ASN A 150 -16.94 10.03 -22.88
C ASN A 150 -16.81 9.04 -21.69
N TYR A 151 -17.66 8.02 -21.59
CA TYR A 151 -17.68 7.13 -20.42
C TYR A 151 -16.35 6.39 -20.17
N PRO A 152 -15.64 5.83 -21.18
CA PRO A 152 -14.33 5.22 -20.94
C PRO A 152 -13.32 6.20 -20.33
N LYS A 153 -13.25 7.43 -20.84
CA LYS A 153 -12.34 8.46 -20.32
C LYS A 153 -12.71 8.92 -18.92
N MET A 154 -14.01 9.01 -18.61
CA MET A 154 -14.49 9.30 -17.26
C MET A 154 -14.09 8.20 -16.29
N MET A 155 -14.28 6.93 -16.67
CA MET A 155 -13.87 5.77 -15.89
C MET A 155 -12.36 5.79 -15.63
N MET A 156 -11.54 6.01 -16.66
CA MET A 156 -10.09 6.12 -16.54
C MET A 156 -9.68 7.18 -15.52
N THR A 157 -10.29 8.36 -15.59
CA THR A 157 -9.95 9.46 -14.70
C THR A 157 -10.31 9.16 -13.24
N GLN A 158 -11.49 8.58 -12.99
CA GLN A 158 -11.95 8.28 -11.64
C GLN A 158 -11.15 7.12 -11.03
N VAL A 159 -11.01 6.02 -11.78
CA VAL A 159 -10.30 4.82 -11.34
C VAL A 159 -8.82 5.15 -11.12
N SER A 160 -8.17 5.88 -12.03
CA SER A 160 -6.74 6.20 -11.90
C SER A 160 -6.44 6.96 -10.61
N LYS A 161 -7.25 7.98 -10.27
CA LYS A 161 -7.04 8.79 -9.06
C LYS A 161 -7.23 7.96 -7.78
N SER A 162 -8.34 7.22 -7.68
CA SER A 162 -8.62 6.43 -6.48
C SER A 162 -7.66 5.26 -6.31
N LEU A 163 -7.32 4.54 -7.39
CA LEU A 163 -6.38 3.43 -7.30
C LEU A 163 -4.97 3.90 -6.97
N GLN A 164 -4.52 5.03 -7.54
CA GLN A 164 -3.21 5.59 -7.21
C GLN A 164 -3.12 5.94 -5.73
N ALA A 165 -4.13 6.60 -5.17
CA ALA A 165 -4.17 6.94 -3.75
C ALA A 165 -4.10 5.69 -2.86
N THR A 166 -4.89 4.65 -3.19
CA THR A 166 -4.87 3.38 -2.45
C THR A 166 -3.53 2.65 -2.56
N ARG A 167 -2.93 2.57 -3.76
CA ARG A 167 -1.61 1.96 -3.95
C ARG A 167 -0.54 2.68 -3.13
N VAL A 168 -0.50 4.01 -3.20
CA VAL A 168 0.47 4.82 -2.44
C VAL A 168 0.25 4.66 -0.94
N PHE A 169 -0.99 4.58 -0.46
CA PHE A 169 -1.29 4.37 0.95
C PHE A 169 -0.77 3.02 1.46
N LEU A 170 -1.00 1.94 0.71
CA LEU A 170 -0.45 0.61 1.04
C LEU A 170 1.08 0.60 1.02
N GLN A 171 1.69 1.21 -0.01
CA GLN A 171 3.15 1.35 -0.10
C GLN A 171 3.72 2.15 1.07
N ALA A 172 3.04 3.23 1.48
CA ALA A 172 3.44 4.04 2.62
C ALA A 172 3.42 3.22 3.92
N LEU A 173 2.36 2.44 4.17
CA LEU A 173 2.30 1.54 5.33
C LEU A 173 3.44 0.51 5.33
N ASN A 174 3.73 -0.11 4.18
CA ASN A 174 4.83 -1.06 4.04
C ASN A 174 6.20 -0.40 4.27
N LEU A 175 6.40 0.82 3.76
CA LEU A 175 7.60 1.61 4.03
C LEU A 175 7.71 1.94 5.52
N GLY A 176 6.60 2.29 6.18
CA GLY A 176 6.58 2.51 7.63
C GLY A 176 7.05 1.29 8.42
N ILE A 177 6.60 0.09 8.03
CA ILE A 177 7.04 -1.18 8.62
C ILE A 177 8.54 -1.39 8.40
N GLU A 178 9.05 -1.13 7.19
CA GLU A 178 10.46 -1.26 6.85
C GLU A 178 11.34 -0.30 7.65
N VAL A 179 10.94 0.96 7.78
CA VAL A 179 11.64 1.97 8.57
C VAL A 179 11.70 1.55 10.05
N ILE A 180 10.56 1.13 10.63
CA ILE A 180 10.51 0.66 12.02
C ILE A 180 11.43 -0.55 12.21
N ASN A 181 11.35 -1.54 11.32
CA ASN A 181 12.22 -2.72 11.36
C ASN A 181 13.70 -2.35 11.24
N THR A 182 14.03 -1.38 10.40
CA THR A 182 15.42 -0.92 10.23
C THR A 182 15.91 -0.21 11.49
N THR A 183 15.06 0.62 12.12
CA THR A 183 15.40 1.31 13.36
C THR A 183 15.52 0.37 14.55
N ASP A 184 14.72 -0.71 14.60
CA ASP A 184 14.77 -1.73 15.66
C ASP A 184 16.09 -2.52 15.70
N HIS A 185 16.79 -2.59 14.56
CA HIS A 185 18.03 -3.35 14.39
C HIS A 185 19.24 -2.44 14.18
N LEU A 186 19.18 -1.20 14.71
CA LEU A 186 20.28 -0.26 14.63
C LEU A 186 21.53 -0.80 15.33
N LYS A 187 22.65 -0.77 14.60
CA LYS A 187 23.95 -1.14 15.15
C LYS A 187 24.54 0.04 15.91
N PHE A 188 24.59 -0.08 17.23
CA PHE A 188 25.22 0.93 18.09
C PHE A 188 26.72 1.04 17.82
N SER A 189 27.21 2.29 17.80
CA SER A 189 28.63 2.58 17.61
C SER A 189 29.49 2.02 18.75
N LYS A 190 30.80 1.90 18.51
CA LYS A 190 31.74 1.49 19.56
C LYS A 190 31.70 2.45 20.76
N ASP A 191 31.60 3.75 20.49
CA ASP A 191 31.55 4.80 21.52
C ASP A 191 30.26 4.75 22.32
N CYS A 192 29.10 4.53 21.68
CA CYS A 192 27.86 4.26 22.40
C CYS A 192 28.01 3.04 23.32
N GLY A 193 28.58 1.93 22.83
CA GLY A 193 28.84 0.76 23.67
C GLY A 193 29.74 1.05 24.88
N ARG A 194 30.74 1.93 24.74
CA ARG A 194 31.59 2.37 25.87
C ARG A 194 30.82 3.26 26.84
N ALA A 195 30.00 4.18 26.33
CA ALA A 195 29.18 5.08 27.15
C ALA A 195 28.12 4.30 27.95
N LEU A 196 27.44 3.34 27.33
CA LEU A 196 26.46 2.46 27.99
C LEU A 196 27.12 1.59 29.06
N LEU A 197 28.28 0.99 28.77
CA LEU A 197 29.08 0.26 29.76
C LEU A 197 29.42 1.16 30.95
N LYS A 198 29.88 2.39 30.68
CA LYS A 198 30.25 3.35 31.70
C LYS A 198 29.08 3.74 32.59
N MET A 199 27.91 3.90 31.98
CA MET A 199 26.69 4.26 32.65
C MET A 199 26.15 3.11 33.53
N TRP A 200 26.02 1.91 32.99
CA TRP A 200 25.31 0.82 33.68
C TRP A 200 26.17 -0.05 34.59
N TYR A 201 27.46 -0.23 34.30
CA TYR A 201 28.24 -1.29 34.96
C TYR A 201 29.55 -0.82 35.59
N CYS A 202 30.08 0.36 35.28
CA CYS A 202 31.34 0.78 35.91
C CYS A 202 31.20 1.04 37.43
N SER A 203 30.00 1.33 37.95
CA SER A 203 29.75 1.37 39.39
C SER A 203 29.99 0.00 40.04
N HIS A 204 29.63 -1.09 39.36
CA HIS A 204 29.84 -2.45 39.86
C HIS A 204 31.33 -2.77 39.99
N CYS A 205 32.14 -2.32 39.02
CA CYS A 205 33.60 -2.47 39.06
C CYS A 205 34.26 -1.69 40.19
N GLN A 206 33.55 -0.73 40.80
CA GLN A 206 33.96 0.04 41.97
C GLN A 206 33.31 -0.46 43.27
N GLY A 207 32.61 -1.60 43.25
CA GLY A 207 31.92 -2.16 44.41
C GLY A 207 30.55 -1.54 44.72
N LEU A 208 30.03 -0.66 43.85
CA LEU A 208 28.77 0.06 44.04
C LEU A 208 27.63 -0.60 43.23
N LEU A 209 27.21 -1.80 43.64
CA LEU A 209 26.22 -2.61 42.91
C LEU A 209 24.80 -2.02 42.86
N LEU A 210 24.45 -1.16 43.81
CA LEU A 210 23.10 -0.57 43.91
C LEU A 210 23.02 0.86 43.35
N ALA A 211 24.15 1.43 42.91
CA ALA A 211 24.19 2.79 42.40
C ALA A 211 23.57 2.85 41.00
N LYS A 212 22.49 3.63 40.87
CA LYS A 212 21.82 3.89 39.59
C LYS A 212 22.43 5.10 38.87
N PRO A 213 22.42 5.14 37.53
CA PRO A 213 22.82 6.34 36.78
C PRO A 213 21.92 7.54 37.11
N CYS A 214 22.52 8.73 37.19
CA CYS A 214 21.75 9.97 37.30
C CYS A 214 20.88 10.17 36.04
N ALA A 215 19.66 10.71 36.19
CA ALA A 215 18.75 10.93 35.07
C ALA A 215 19.36 11.80 33.95
N GLY A 216 20.04 12.89 34.31
CA GLY A 216 20.73 13.75 33.34
C GLY A 216 21.87 13.04 32.61
N TYR A 217 22.65 12.21 33.30
CA TYR A 217 23.71 11.43 32.68
C TYR A 217 23.13 10.36 31.72
N CYS A 218 22.05 9.71 32.14
CA CYS A 218 21.30 8.80 31.28
C CYS A 218 20.82 9.49 30.01
N GLY A 219 20.17 10.66 30.12
CA GLY A 219 19.70 11.43 28.98
C GLY A 219 20.80 11.71 27.95
N VAL A 220 21.97 12.17 28.40
CA VAL A 220 23.12 12.47 27.51
C VAL A 220 23.63 11.22 26.80
N VAL A 221 23.78 10.09 27.52
CA VAL A 221 24.24 8.83 26.92
C VAL A 221 23.23 8.32 25.90
N MET A 222 21.93 8.34 26.24
CA MET A 222 20.86 7.88 25.35
C MET A 222 20.76 8.75 24.10
N GLN A 223 20.86 10.08 24.23
CA GLN A 223 20.86 11.01 23.10
C GLN A 223 22.03 10.73 22.14
N GLY A 224 23.23 10.48 22.67
CA GLY A 224 24.38 10.12 21.84
C GLY A 224 24.22 8.77 21.13
N CYS A 225 23.65 7.78 21.82
CA CYS A 225 23.40 6.44 21.25
C CYS A 225 22.29 6.43 20.19
N LEU A 226 21.29 7.30 20.32
CA LEU A 226 20.13 7.39 19.42
C LEU A 226 20.24 8.51 18.40
N ALA A 227 21.42 9.11 18.21
CA ALA A 227 21.62 10.22 17.27
C ALA A 227 21.13 9.89 15.85
N GLY A 228 21.42 8.69 15.34
CA GLY A 228 20.92 8.24 14.03
C GLY A 228 19.40 8.06 13.95
N VAL A 229 18.74 7.74 15.06
CA VAL A 229 17.26 7.74 15.13
C VAL A 229 16.73 9.17 15.14
N ALA A 230 17.43 10.09 15.81
CA ALA A 230 17.02 11.48 15.86
C ALA A 230 17.10 12.16 14.48
N GLU A 231 18.02 11.73 13.61
CA GLU A 231 18.12 12.24 12.24
C GLU A 231 16.86 11.96 11.40
N ILE A 232 16.19 10.83 11.63
CA ILE A 232 14.98 10.45 10.88
C ILE A 232 13.69 11.05 11.46
N ASP A 233 13.70 11.62 12.66
CA ASP A 233 12.49 12.12 13.35
C ASP A 233 11.71 13.13 12.50
N ASN A 234 12.41 14.06 11.85
CA ASN A 234 11.79 15.05 10.96
C ASN A 234 11.09 14.40 9.76
N HIS A 235 11.77 13.46 9.11
CA HIS A 235 11.22 12.72 7.96
C HIS A 235 10.05 11.82 8.38
N TRP A 236 10.15 11.18 9.54
CA TRP A 236 9.07 10.37 10.10
C TRP A 236 7.82 11.22 10.38
N ARG A 237 7.97 12.40 10.99
CA ARG A 237 6.85 13.32 11.23
C ARG A 237 6.21 13.79 9.92
N GLU A 238 7.00 14.10 8.91
CA GLU A 238 6.49 14.48 7.60
C GLU A 238 5.75 13.32 6.91
N TYR A 239 6.30 12.11 7.00
CA TYR A 239 5.65 10.89 6.54
C TYR A 239 4.28 10.69 7.19
N ILE A 240 4.17 10.81 8.53
CA ILE A 240 2.90 10.67 9.24
C ILE A 240 1.87 11.73 8.79
N ARG A 241 2.29 12.99 8.67
CA ARG A 241 1.40 14.07 8.17
C ARG A 241 0.92 13.80 6.74
N SER A 242 1.81 13.30 5.89
CA SER A 242 1.49 12.96 4.50
C SER A 242 0.51 11.79 4.42
N LEU A 243 0.72 10.76 5.25
CA LEU A 243 -0.18 9.61 5.37
C LEU A 243 -1.56 10.03 5.87
N GLU A 244 -1.63 10.93 6.85
CA GLU A 244 -2.90 11.51 7.33
C GLU A 244 -3.63 12.30 6.23
N GLY A 245 -2.90 13.13 5.47
CA GLY A 245 -3.44 13.86 4.34
C GLY A 245 -4.01 12.94 3.25
N LEU A 246 -3.28 11.87 2.93
CA LEU A 246 -3.72 10.86 1.97
C LEU A 246 -4.96 10.12 2.46
N ALA A 247 -4.98 9.67 3.72
CA ALA A 247 -6.14 9.02 4.33
C ALA A 247 -7.39 9.91 4.31
N LYS A 248 -7.23 11.23 4.55
CA LYS A 248 -8.33 12.20 4.43
C LYS A 248 -8.83 12.32 2.99
N GLY A 249 -7.93 12.34 2.00
CA GLY A 249 -8.29 12.36 0.58
C GLY A 249 -9.06 11.11 0.14
N MET A 250 -8.67 9.95 0.66
CA MET A 250 -9.32 8.65 0.41
C MET A 250 -10.72 8.52 1.04
N ARG A 251 -11.06 9.36 2.02
CA ARG A 251 -12.45 9.48 2.52
C ARG A 251 -13.31 10.47 1.71
N GLY A 252 -12.76 11.02 0.62
CA GLY A 252 -13.41 12.05 -0.18
C GLY A 252 -13.11 11.87 -1.66
N ILE A 253 -12.32 12.76 -2.23
CA ILE A 253 -12.09 12.82 -3.69
C ILE A 253 -11.40 11.59 -4.30
N TYR A 254 -10.76 10.76 -3.48
CA TYR A 254 -10.06 9.54 -3.90
C TYR A 254 -10.70 8.28 -3.31
N ASP A 255 -11.98 8.35 -2.92
CA ASP A 255 -12.70 7.20 -2.37
C ASP A 255 -12.77 6.06 -3.39
N MET A 256 -12.03 4.99 -3.09
CA MET A 256 -11.98 3.79 -3.91
C MET A 256 -13.28 3.01 -3.83
N GLU A 257 -13.88 2.91 -2.65
CA GLU A 257 -15.12 2.14 -2.47
C GLU A 257 -16.22 2.77 -3.30
N GLN A 258 -16.40 4.09 -3.18
CA GLN A 258 -17.38 4.81 -3.98
C GLN A 258 -17.13 4.65 -5.49
N VAL A 259 -15.88 4.81 -5.94
CA VAL A 259 -15.55 4.72 -7.37
C VAL A 259 -15.79 3.31 -7.91
N LEU A 260 -15.25 2.27 -7.24
CA LEU A 260 -15.35 0.89 -7.71
C LEU A 260 -16.79 0.36 -7.64
N LEU A 261 -17.49 0.62 -6.53
CA LEU A 261 -18.88 0.19 -6.38
C LEU A 261 -19.84 0.92 -7.34
N ASN A 262 -19.47 2.08 -7.89
CA ASN A 262 -20.28 2.79 -8.88
C ASN A 262 -19.98 2.39 -10.34
N LEU A 263 -18.94 1.59 -10.59
CA LEU A 263 -18.55 1.22 -11.96
C LEU A 263 -19.66 0.52 -12.73
N PHE A 264 -20.48 -0.32 -12.09
CA PHE A 264 -21.60 -0.98 -12.75
C PHE A 264 -22.57 0.04 -13.38
N SER A 265 -22.83 1.16 -12.70
CA SER A 265 -23.72 2.22 -13.20
C SER A 265 -23.08 2.92 -14.39
N LEU A 266 -21.79 3.23 -14.29
CA LEU A 266 -21.05 3.90 -15.36
C LEU A 266 -20.96 3.02 -16.63
N VAL A 267 -20.78 1.71 -16.47
CA VAL A 267 -20.83 0.73 -17.57
C VAL A 267 -22.23 0.65 -18.17
N ARG A 268 -23.28 0.58 -17.35
CA ARG A 268 -24.67 0.58 -17.84
C ARG A 268 -24.98 1.84 -18.63
N ASP A 269 -24.60 3.00 -18.13
CA ASP A 269 -24.86 4.29 -18.78
C ASP A 269 -24.09 4.40 -20.11
N ALA A 270 -22.88 3.83 -20.18
CA ALA A 270 -22.13 3.67 -21.43
C ALA A 270 -22.88 2.80 -22.44
N ILE A 271 -23.46 1.67 -22.02
CA ILE A 271 -24.26 0.79 -22.90
C ILE A 271 -25.52 1.53 -23.38
N VAL A 272 -26.23 2.22 -22.49
CA VAL A 272 -27.41 3.04 -22.84
C VAL A 272 -27.06 4.12 -23.86
N TYR A 273 -25.87 4.73 -23.73
CA TYR A 273 -25.38 5.69 -24.73
C TYR A 273 -25.23 5.05 -26.12
N VAL A 274 -24.70 3.82 -26.19
CA VAL A 274 -24.61 3.08 -27.47
C VAL A 274 -25.99 2.84 -28.06
N GLN A 275 -26.94 2.35 -27.27
CA GLN A 275 -28.32 2.09 -27.73
C GLN A 275 -29.00 3.34 -28.28
N ARG A 276 -28.80 4.50 -27.64
CA ARG A 276 -29.34 5.78 -28.13
C ARG A 276 -28.72 6.24 -29.45
N ASN A 277 -27.54 5.76 -29.80
CA ASN A 277 -26.80 6.12 -31.02
C ASN A 277 -26.77 4.97 -32.05
N GLU A 278 -27.56 3.93 -31.86
CA GLU A 278 -27.57 2.71 -32.67
C GLU A 278 -27.71 2.98 -34.17
N GLY A 279 -28.67 3.83 -34.58
CA GLY A 279 -28.90 4.12 -36.00
C GLY A 279 -27.71 4.79 -36.72
N LYS A 280 -26.87 5.54 -35.99
CA LYS A 280 -25.62 6.11 -36.55
C LYS A 280 -24.51 5.06 -36.60
N LEU A 281 -24.47 4.17 -35.63
CA LEU A 281 -23.44 3.13 -35.55
C LEU A 281 -23.69 2.03 -36.58
N SER A 282 -24.94 1.59 -36.76
CA SER A 282 -25.30 0.56 -37.74
C SER A 282 -25.10 0.98 -39.21
N THR A 283 -25.00 2.29 -39.48
CA THR A 283 -24.71 2.82 -40.82
C THR A 283 -23.23 3.07 -41.08
N THR A 284 -22.41 3.06 -40.03
CA THR A 284 -20.97 3.43 -40.09
C THR A 284 -20.05 2.23 -39.86
N VAL A 285 -20.51 1.23 -39.11
CA VAL A 285 -19.84 -0.05 -38.81
C VAL A 285 -20.25 -1.10 -39.84
#